data_AF-A0A4Q3SSZ2-F1
#
_entry.id   AF-A0A4Q3SSZ2-F1
#
_cell.length_a   1.000
_cell.length_b   1.000
_cell.length_c   1.000
_cell.angle_alpha   90.00
_cell.angle_beta   90.00
_cell.angle_gamma   90.00
#
_symmetry.space_group_name_H-M   'P 1'
#
loop_
_entity.id
_entity.type
_entity.pdbx_description
1 polymer ?
#
loop_
_entity_poly.entity_id
_entity_poly.type
_entity_poly.pdbx_seq_one_letter_code
_entity_poly.pdbx_strand_id
1 'polypeptide(L)'
;MNAPTLSLDLAPALVVLPGPRAAVADGGGTQAVRAPDARELFERGPVLVAHASMSAKRLGLYAPPRASGLFDAMELFAFVRPARRTAPAAAGLALALGLPEPKG
;
A
#
# COMPACT_ATOMS: atom_id res chain seq x y z
N MET A 1 -9.84 27.45 -6.57
CA MET A 1 -10.99 26.52 -6.68
C MET A 1 -10.67 25.33 -5.80
N ASN A 2 -11.26 25.23 -4.62
CA ASN A 2 -11.00 24.12 -3.70
C ASN A 2 -11.81 22.92 -4.18
N ALA A 3 -11.12 21.84 -4.57
CA ALA A 3 -11.78 20.59 -4.90
C ALA A 3 -12.56 20.10 -3.67
N PRO A 4 -13.77 19.54 -3.83
CA PRO A 4 -14.49 18.94 -2.72
C PRO A 4 -13.64 17.83 -2.11
N THR A 5 -13.51 17.84 -0.78
CA THR A 5 -12.86 16.75 -0.05
C THR A 5 -13.78 15.53 -0.11
N LEU A 6 -13.60 14.70 -1.13
CA LEU A 6 -14.26 13.40 -1.21
C LEU A 6 -13.70 12.51 -0.09
N SER A 7 -14.51 12.23 0.92
CA SER A 7 -14.22 11.16 1.87
C SER A 7 -14.58 9.84 1.21
N LEU A 8 -13.58 9.16 0.65
CA LEU A 8 -13.72 7.81 0.12
C LEU A 8 -13.55 6.81 1.28
N ASP A 9 -14.49 5.88 1.41
CA ASP A 9 -14.33 4.69 2.24
C ASP A 9 -13.33 3.75 1.55
N LEU A 10 -12.05 4.01 1.78
CA LEU A 10 -10.94 3.26 1.20
C LEU A 10 -10.50 2.14 2.13
N ALA A 11 -10.07 1.04 1.53
CA ALA A 11 -9.33 0.01 2.25
C ALA A 11 -8.12 0.62 2.98
N PRO A 12 -7.80 0.18 4.21
CA PRO A 12 -6.65 0.68 4.94
C PRO A 12 -5.36 0.38 4.15
N ALA A 13 -4.44 1.34 4.16
CA ALA A 13 -3.12 1.20 3.58
C ALA A 13 -2.19 0.47 4.56
N LEU A 14 -1.69 -0.70 4.18
CA LEU A 14 -0.75 -1.48 4.96
C LEU A 14 0.69 -1.23 4.49
N VAL A 15 1.56 -0.85 5.42
CA VAL A 15 3.01 -0.77 5.23
C VAL A 15 3.68 -1.83 6.09
N VAL A 16 4.54 -2.63 5.47
CA VAL A 16 5.39 -3.62 6.16
C VAL A 16 6.84 -3.24 5.94
N LEU A 17 7.62 -3.05 7.00
CA LEU A 17 9.05 -2.75 6.96
C LEU A 17 9.88 -4.03 7.16
N PRO A 18 11.20 -4.01 6.90
CA PRO A 18 12.06 -5.13 7.28
C PRO A 18 11.95 -5.44 8.78
N GLY A 19 11.80 -6.74 9.09
CA GLY A 19 11.55 -7.25 10.44
C GLY A 19 10.05 -7.38 10.76
N PRO A 20 9.65 -7.42 12.05
CA PRO A 20 8.25 -7.60 12.45
C PRO A 20 7.43 -6.31 12.44
N ARG A 21 7.94 -5.24 11.82
CA ARG A 21 7.36 -3.89 11.91
C ARG A 21 6.32 -3.69 10.80
N ALA A 22 5.10 -3.42 11.20
CA ALA A 22 4.01 -3.08 10.29
C ALA A 22 3.14 -1.98 10.87
N ALA A 23 2.50 -1.22 9.99
CA ALA A 23 1.53 -0.18 10.35
C ALA A 23 0.43 -0.13 9.30
N VAL A 24 -0.77 0.26 9.74
CA VAL A 24 -1.89 0.58 8.84
C VAL A 24 -2.20 2.06 8.94
N ALA A 25 -2.68 2.63 7.83
CA ALA A 25 -3.17 3.99 7.77
C ALA A 25 -4.52 4.06 7.05
N ASP A 26 -5.43 4.84 7.59
CA ASP A 26 -6.74 5.14 7.01
C ASP A 26 -7.06 6.63 7.17
N GLY A 27 -8.32 7.03 6.92
CA GLY A 27 -8.76 8.42 7.07
C GLY A 27 -8.65 8.96 8.51
N GLY A 28 -8.54 8.09 9.52
CA GLY A 28 -8.38 8.43 10.93
C GLY A 28 -6.92 8.57 11.39
N GLY A 29 -5.96 8.14 10.57
CA GLY A 29 -4.53 8.29 10.86
C GLY A 29 -3.76 6.98 10.72
N THR A 30 -2.60 6.90 11.39
CA THR A 30 -1.68 5.76 11.31
C THR A 30 -1.58 5.05 12.65
N GLN A 31 -1.57 3.73 12.64
CA GLN A 31 -1.35 2.90 13.83
C GLN A 31 -0.40 1.74 13.53
N ALA A 32 0.48 1.43 14.49
CA ALA A 32 1.30 0.23 14.42
C ALA A 32 0.44 -1.03 14.59
N VAL A 33 0.76 -2.08 13.86
CA VAL A 33 0.08 -3.38 13.96
C VAL A 33 1.11 -4.49 14.18
N ARG A 34 0.71 -5.55 14.88
CA ARG A 34 1.60 -6.68 15.10
C ARG A 34 1.73 -7.46 13.79
N ALA A 35 2.87 -8.13 13.62
CA ALA A 35 3.13 -8.94 12.42
C ALA A 35 2.03 -9.98 12.11
N PRO A 36 1.42 -10.70 13.09
CA PRO A 36 0.31 -11.61 12.83
C PRO A 36 -0.93 -10.88 12.29
N ASP A 37 -1.29 -9.74 12.87
CA ASP A 37 -2.47 -8.96 12.46
C ASP A 37 -2.26 -8.38 11.04
N ALA A 38 -1.03 -7.94 10.72
CA ALA A 38 -0.66 -7.50 9.37
C ALA A 38 -0.74 -8.64 8.34
N ARG A 39 -0.36 -9.86 8.74
CA ARG A 39 -0.44 -11.05 7.89
C ARG A 39 -1.89 -11.42 7.60
N GLU A 40 -2.73 -11.44 8.63
CA GLU A 40 -4.16 -11.70 8.49
C GLU A 40 -4.84 -10.67 7.59
N LEU A 41 -4.56 -9.38 7.79
CA LEU A 41 -5.09 -8.31 6.96
C LEU A 41 -4.63 -8.44 5.50
N PHE A 42 -3.37 -8.81 5.27
CA PHE A 42 -2.82 -9.03 3.93
C PHE A 42 -3.49 -10.20 3.20
N GLU A 43 -3.79 -11.29 3.91
CA GLU A 43 -4.39 -12.51 3.33
C GLU A 43 -5.92 -12.41 3.17
N ARG A 44 -6.60 -11.65 4.04
CA ARG A 44 -8.07 -11.63 4.15
C ARG A 44 -8.73 -10.29 3.85
N GLY A 45 -7.94 -9.28 3.47
CA GLY A 45 -8.37 -7.88 3.33
C GLY A 45 -9.66 -7.64 2.54
N PRO A 46 -10.22 -6.44 2.71
CA PRO A 46 -9.80 -5.33 1.86
C PRO A 46 -8.57 -4.61 2.44
N VAL A 47 -7.49 -4.51 1.66
CA VAL A 47 -6.26 -3.81 2.05
C VAL A 47 -5.56 -3.20 0.83
N LEU A 48 -4.98 -2.01 1.00
CA LEU A 48 -4.16 -1.33 0.00
C LEU A 48 -2.67 -1.48 0.33
N VAL A 49 -1.85 -1.83 -0.65
CA VAL A 49 -0.39 -1.88 -0.53
C VAL A 49 0.28 -1.15 -1.70
N ALA A 50 1.53 -0.71 -1.52
CA ALA A 50 2.30 -0.07 -2.59
C ALA A 50 3.17 -1.06 -3.39
N HIS A 51 3.20 -2.35 -3.03
CA HIS A 51 3.89 -3.43 -3.75
C HIS A 51 3.56 -4.79 -3.12
N ALA A 52 2.58 -5.52 -3.66
CA ALA A 52 2.07 -6.77 -3.08
C ALA A 52 3.15 -7.84 -2.86
N SER A 53 4.00 -8.10 -3.86
CA SER A 53 5.06 -9.10 -3.76
C SER A 53 6.12 -8.76 -2.70
N MET A 54 6.49 -7.47 -2.56
CA MET A 54 7.44 -7.04 -1.53
C MET A 54 6.81 -7.12 -0.13
N SER A 55 5.55 -6.69 0.01
CA SER A 55 4.81 -6.81 1.27
C SER A 55 4.68 -8.27 1.72
N ALA A 56 4.30 -9.18 0.80
CA ALA A 56 4.23 -10.61 1.07
C ALA A 56 5.59 -11.15 1.55
N LYS A 57 6.68 -10.83 0.83
CA LYS A 57 8.04 -11.26 1.21
C LYS A 57 8.42 -10.80 2.61
N ARG A 58 8.11 -9.54 2.98
CA ARG A 58 8.40 -8.99 4.32
C ARG A 58 7.55 -9.64 5.41
N LEU A 59 6.32 -10.04 5.08
CA LEU A 59 5.48 -10.85 5.95
C LEU A 59 5.92 -12.32 5.97
N GLY A 60 6.91 -12.75 5.19
CA GLY A 60 7.28 -14.17 5.10
C GLY A 60 6.21 -15.04 4.43
N LEU A 61 5.44 -14.45 3.51
CA LEU A 61 4.41 -15.07 2.69
C LEU A 61 4.88 -15.22 1.24
N TYR A 62 4.20 -16.09 0.49
CA TYR A 62 4.32 -16.11 -0.97
C TYR A 62 3.56 -14.93 -1.58
N ALA A 63 4.06 -14.42 -2.71
CA ALA A 63 3.34 -13.41 -3.46
C ALA A 63 1.95 -13.96 -3.85
N PRO A 64 0.86 -13.33 -3.40
CA PRO A 64 -0.47 -13.84 -3.68
C PRO A 64 -0.81 -13.66 -5.16
N PRO A 65 -1.63 -14.55 -5.76
CA PRO A 65 -2.31 -14.24 -7.02
C PRO A 65 -3.22 -13.01 -6.81
N ARG A 66 -3.67 -12.38 -7.90
CA ARG A 66 -4.62 -11.28 -7.82
C ARG A 66 -5.85 -11.73 -7.00
N ALA A 67 -6.07 -11.09 -5.86
CA ALA A 67 -7.17 -11.36 -4.94
C ALA A 67 -8.08 -10.13 -4.87
N SER A 68 -9.40 -10.33 -4.80
CA SER A 68 -10.37 -9.23 -4.81
C SER A 68 -10.24 -8.25 -3.64
N GLY A 69 -9.61 -8.68 -2.54
CA GLY A 69 -9.40 -7.88 -1.33
C GLY A 69 -7.99 -7.27 -1.20
N LEU A 70 -7.11 -7.47 -2.17
CA LEU A 70 -5.75 -6.95 -2.14
C LEU A 70 -5.56 -5.96 -3.28
N PHE A 71 -5.51 -4.68 -2.93
CA PHE A 71 -5.34 -3.59 -3.88
C PHE A 71 -3.87 -3.16 -3.91
N ASP A 72 -3.27 -3.10 -5.11
CA ASP A 72 -1.90 -2.63 -5.29
C ASP A 72 -1.87 -1.27 -5.99
N ALA A 73 -1.41 -0.24 -5.28
CA ALA A 73 -1.31 1.12 -5.78
C ALA A 73 -0.34 1.25 -6.97
N MET A 74 0.70 0.41 -7.04
CA MET A 74 1.61 0.38 -8.17
C MET A 74 0.97 -0.26 -9.40
N GLU A 75 0.16 -1.30 -9.23
CA GLU A 75 -0.61 -1.88 -10.33
C GLU A 75 -1.62 -0.87 -10.88
N LEU A 76 -2.33 -0.16 -9.99
CA LEU A 76 -3.21 0.92 -10.38
C LEU A 76 -2.46 2.02 -11.13
N PHE A 77 -1.31 2.46 -10.63
CA PHE A 77 -0.48 3.46 -11.31
C PHE A 77 -0.07 3.01 -12.71
N ALA A 78 0.41 1.77 -12.85
CA ALA A 78 0.81 1.22 -14.15
C ALA A 78 -0.38 1.16 -15.13
N PHE A 79 -1.58 0.84 -14.64
CA PHE A 79 -2.80 0.81 -15.42
C PHE A 79 -3.24 2.22 -15.87
N VAL A 80 -3.31 3.19 -14.93
CA VAL A 80 -3.83 4.53 -15.22
C VAL A 80 -2.81 5.45 -15.91
N ARG A 81 -1.52 5.14 -15.82
CA ARG A 81 -0.42 5.94 -16.37
C ARG A 81 0.53 5.03 -17.17
N PRO A 82 0.07 4.47 -18.30
CA PRO A 82 0.88 3.54 -19.09
C PRO A 82 2.18 4.21 -19.57
N ALA A 83 3.23 3.40 -19.68
CA ALA A 83 4.57 3.81 -20.14
C ALA A 83 5.22 4.96 -19.33
N ARG A 84 4.76 5.25 -18.11
CA ARG A 84 5.45 6.16 -17.19
C ARG A 84 6.47 5.39 -16.35
N ARG A 85 7.69 5.90 -16.28
CA ARG A 85 8.72 5.35 -15.39
C ARG A 85 8.36 5.67 -13.93
N THR A 86 8.45 4.68 -13.07
CA THR A 86 8.35 4.81 -11.61
C THR A 86 9.28 3.78 -10.97
N ALA A 87 10.00 4.17 -9.91
CA ALA A 87 10.75 3.19 -9.15
C ALA A 87 9.77 2.27 -8.39
N PRO A 88 10.05 0.97 -8.27
CA PRO A 88 9.10 0.01 -7.71
C PRO A 88 9.05 0.05 -6.17
N ALA A 89 8.71 1.21 -5.61
CA ALA A 89 8.67 1.48 -4.19
C ALA A 89 7.69 2.62 -3.89
N ALA A 90 7.20 2.70 -2.64
CA ALA A 90 6.35 3.79 -2.19
C ALA A 90 6.97 5.18 -2.45
N ALA A 91 8.29 5.32 -2.26
CA ALA A 91 9.02 6.55 -2.58
C ALA A 91 9.01 6.86 -4.09
N GLY A 92 9.19 5.85 -4.94
CA GLY A 92 9.10 6.00 -6.40
C GLY A 92 7.72 6.42 -6.87
N LEU A 93 6.67 5.87 -6.25
CA LEU A 93 5.29 6.23 -6.52
C LEU A 93 4.99 7.67 -6.07
N ALA A 94 5.45 8.07 -4.87
CA ALA A 94 5.29 9.43 -4.37
C ALA A 94 5.93 10.46 -5.31
N LEU A 95 7.19 10.24 -5.71
CA LEU A 95 7.88 11.09 -6.67
C LEU A 95 7.15 11.17 -8.02
N ALA A 96 6.67 10.04 -8.53
CA ALA A 96 5.93 10.00 -9.79
C ALA A 96 4.57 10.72 -9.73
N LEU A 97 4.00 10.89 -8.52
CA LEU A 97 2.77 11.63 -8.27
C LEU A 97 3.01 13.09 -7.85
N GLY A 98 4.27 13.54 -7.76
CA GLY A 98 4.60 14.89 -7.28
C GLY A 98 4.35 15.10 -5.79
N LEU A 99 4.34 14.02 -5.01
CA LEU A 99 4.19 14.04 -3.56
C LEU A 99 5.55 14.07 -2.86
N PRO A 100 5.62 14.57 -1.60
CA PRO A 100 6.83 14.47 -0.80
C PRO A 100 7.28 13.02 -0.63
N GLU A 101 8.60 12.81 -0.54
CA GLU A 101 9.14 11.49 -0.25
C GLU A 101 8.64 10.99 1.11
N PRO A 102 8.11 9.76 1.20
CA PRO A 102 7.67 9.17 2.46
C PRO A 102 8.84 9.05 3.43
N LYS A 103 8.64 9.50 4.68
CA LYS A 103 9.60 9.34 5.78
C LYS A 103 9.14 8.19 6.67
N GLY A 104 10.04 7.29 7.05
CA GLY A 104 9.76 6.13 7.89
C GLY A 104 10.99 5.66 8.66
#